data_AF-A0A350R5E8-F1
#
_entry.id   AF-A0A350R5E8-F1
#
_cell.length_a   1.000
_cell.length_b   1.000
_cell.length_c   1.000
_cell.angle_alpha   90.00
_cell.angle_beta   90.00
_cell.angle_gamma   90.00
#
_symmetry.space_group_name_H-M   'P 1'
#
loop_
_entity.id
_entity.type
_entity.pdbx_description
1 polymer ?
#
loop_
_entity_poly.entity_id
_entity_poly.type
_entity_poly.pdbx_seq_one_letter_code
_entity_poly.pdbx_strand_id
1 'polypeptide(L)' 'MSNKMKTKRAVAKRFKVTASGKVVRFSQNHNHLAHNKTQNQKRRLRKATLMSRADERRLKRLITK' A
#
# COMPACT_ATOMS: atom_id res chain seq x y z
N MET A 1 -20.72 -23.52 -7.18
CA MET A 1 -19.67 -22.49 -6.99
C MET A 1 -19.79 -21.95 -5.57
N SER A 2 -18.87 -22.26 -4.65
CA SER A 2 -19.05 -21.83 -3.24
C SER A 2 -18.96 -20.31 -3.12
N ASN A 3 -19.93 -19.69 -2.44
CA ASN A 3 -20.08 -18.26 -2.25
C ASN A 3 -19.05 -17.72 -1.22
N LYS A 4 -17.77 -17.76 -1.57
CA LYS A 4 -16.65 -17.29 -0.74
C LYS A 4 -16.27 -15.86 -1.14
N MET A 5 -15.92 -15.03 -0.15
CA MET A 5 -15.42 -13.68 -0.43
C MET A 5 -14.21 -13.73 -1.37
N LYS A 6 -14.24 -12.90 -2.43
CA LYS A 6 -13.16 -12.81 -3.39
C LYS A 6 -12.24 -11.66 -3.04
N THR A 7 -10.94 -11.91 -3.15
CA THR A 7 -9.92 -10.89 -2.93
C THR A 7 -9.89 -9.87 -4.05
N LYS A 8 -9.86 -8.57 -3.73
CA LYS A 8 -9.71 -7.51 -4.73
C LYS A 8 -8.26 -7.45 -5.21
N ARG A 9 -7.98 -8.08 -6.36
CA ARG A 9 -6.62 -8.20 -6.92
C ARG A 9 -5.88 -6.88 -7.09
N ALA A 10 -6.58 -5.81 -7.47
CA ALA A 10 -5.98 -4.47 -7.59
C ALA A 10 -5.39 -3.95 -6.27
N VAL A 11 -6.02 -4.29 -5.14
CA VAL A 11 -5.58 -3.90 -3.80
C VAL A 11 -4.43 -4.79 -3.36
N ALA A 12 -4.54 -6.11 -3.54
CA ALA A 12 -3.49 -7.06 -3.18
C ALA A 12 -2.16 -6.82 -3.92
N LYS A 13 -2.19 -6.27 -5.15
CA LYS A 13 -0.98 -5.88 -5.89
C LYS A 13 -0.27 -4.65 -5.31
N ARG A 14 -0.98 -3.77 -4.61
CA ARG A 14 -0.47 -2.46 -4.15
C ARG A 14 -0.14 -2.42 -2.66
N PHE A 15 -0.78 -3.28 -1.87
CA PHE A 15 -0.67 -3.28 -0.41
C PHE A 15 -0.31 -4.66 0.09
N LYS A 16 0.61 -4.72 1.05
CA LYS A 16 1.06 -5.96 1.71
C LYS A 16 0.78 -5.88 3.20
N VAL A 17 0.41 -7.01 3.80
CA VAL A 17 0.25 -7.15 5.25
C VAL A 17 1.57 -7.70 5.83
N THR A 18 2.09 -7.08 6.87
CA THR A 18 3.27 -7.57 7.60
C THR A 18 2.90 -8.73 8.52
N ALA A 19 3.90 -9.46 9.04
CA ALA A 19 3.67 -10.49 10.04
C ALA A 19 2.93 -9.97 11.30
N SER A 20 3.18 -8.72 11.68
CA SER A 20 2.49 -8.02 12.77
C SER A 20 1.08 -7.52 12.42
N GLY A 21 0.57 -7.83 11.21
CA GLY A 21 -0.77 -7.47 10.78
C GLY A 21 -0.92 -6.01 10.32
N LYS A 22 0.16 -5.23 10.19
CA LYS A 22 0.10 -3.85 9.70
C LYS A 22 0.10 -3.81 8.16
N VAL A 23 -0.53 -2.80 7.58
CA VAL A 23 -0.58 -2.65 6.12
C VAL A 23 0.51 -1.69 5.65
N VAL A 24 1.34 -2.17 4.73
CA VAL A 24 2.44 -1.42 4.12
C VAL A 24 2.06 -0.96 2.72
N ARG A 25 2.47 0.27 2.38
CA ARG A 25 2.34 0.87 1.05
C ARG A 25 3.65 1.51 0.60
N PHE A 26 3.77 1.70 -0.71
CA PHE A 26 4.76 2.62 -1.28
C PHE A 26 4.18 4.02 -1.42
N SER A 27 5.07 5.02 -1.34
CA SER A 27 4.67 6.42 -1.50
C SER A 27 4.37 6.73 -2.96
N GLN A 28 3.39 7.61 -3.20
CA GLN A 28 3.03 8.05 -4.54
C GLN A 28 4.05 9.06 -5.09
N ASN A 29 3.96 9.37 -6.38
CA ASN A 29 4.75 10.42 -7.03
C ASN A 29 6.26 10.19 -7.08
N HIS A 30 6.74 8.93 -7.09
CA HIS A 30 8.16 8.64 -7.28
C HIS A 30 8.58 8.54 -8.76
N ASN A 31 7.64 8.20 -9.66
CA ASN A 31 7.99 7.69 -11.00
C ASN A 31 8.40 8.76 -12.04
N HIS A 32 7.81 9.96 -12.01
CA HIS A 32 8.05 11.01 -13.03
C HIS A 32 8.38 12.36 -12.35
N LEU A 33 8.90 13.33 -13.12
CA LEU A 33 9.32 14.65 -12.62
C LEU A 33 10.33 14.58 -11.46
N ALA A 34 11.29 13.66 -11.56
CA ALA A 34 12.33 13.47 -10.54
C ALA A 34 13.38 14.60 -10.52
N HIS A 35 13.52 15.33 -11.63
CA HIS A 35 14.40 16.49 -11.76
C HIS A 35 13.94 17.66 -10.86
N ASN A 36 12.63 17.90 -10.78
CA ASN A 36 12.05 18.98 -9.99
C ASN A 36 11.93 18.65 -8.49
N LYS A 37 12.34 17.44 -8.08
CA LYS A 37 12.22 16.96 -6.70
C LYS A 37 13.57 16.99 -6.01
N THR A 38 13.59 17.52 -4.79
CA THR A 38 14.79 17.51 -3.96
C THR A 38 15.26 16.07 -3.69
N GLN A 39 16.55 15.89 -3.45
CA GLN A 39 17.07 14.56 -3.11
C GLN A 39 16.42 13.98 -1.84
N ASN A 40 16.12 14.85 -0.85
CA ASN A 40 15.41 14.47 0.36
C ASN A 40 14.00 13.92 0.05
N GLN A 41 13.26 14.60 -0.83
CA GLN A 41 11.95 14.14 -1.26
C GLN A 41 12.03 12.79 -1.98
N LYS A 42 12.98 12.62 -2.90
CA LYS A 42 13.19 11.33 -3.60
C LYS A 42 13.50 10.19 -2.62
N ARG A 43 14.39 10.41 -1.65
CA ARG A 43 14.72 9.44 -0.60
C ARG A 43 13.51 9.07 0.26
N ARG A 44 12.68 10.05 0.63
CA ARG A 44 11.44 9.82 1.39
C ARG A 44 10.44 8.98 0.60
N LEU A 45 10.22 9.32 -0.69
CA LEU A 45 9.24 8.63 -1.53
C LEU A 45 9.64 7.19 -1.89
N ARG A 46 10.95 6.88 -1.92
CA ARG A 46 11.44 5.50 -2.18
C ARG A 46 11.07 4.51 -1.07
N LYS A 47 10.96 4.98 0.18
CA LYS A 47 10.74 4.10 1.33
C LYS A 47 9.27 3.67 1.42
N ALA A 48 9.08 2.39 1.77
CA ALA A 48 7.77 1.89 2.16
C ALA A 48 7.34 2.53 3.49
N THR A 49 6.05 2.81 3.62
CA THR A 49 5.46 3.43 4.81
C THR A 49 4.26 2.64 5.29
N LEU A 50 3.95 2.79 6.57
CA LEU A 50 2.75 2.22 7.17
C LEU A 50 1.51 3.02 6.74
N MET A 51 0.40 2.31 6.57
CA MET A 51 -0.88 2.93 6.32
C MET A 51 -1.41 3.66 7.57
N SER A 52 -2.26 4.66 7.35
CA SER A 52 -3.02 5.29 8.43
C SER A 52 -3.90 4.23 9.14
N ARG A 53 -4.15 4.43 10.43
CA ARG A 53 -5.04 3.54 11.21
C ARG A 53 -6.47 3.53 10.66
N ALA A 54 -6.93 4.64 10.10
CA ALA A 54 -8.28 4.77 9.55
C ALA A 54 -8.50 3.86 8.34
N ASP A 55 -7.54 3.83 7.41
CA ASP A 55 -7.67 3.07 6.16
C ASP A 55 -7.35 1.59 6.32
N GLU A 56 -6.57 1.23 7.36
CA GLU A 56 -6.08 -0.11 7.59
C GLU A 56 -7.22 -1.14 7.71
N ARG A 57 -8.30 -0.78 8.42
CA ARG A 57 -9.46 -1.66 8.64
C ARG A 57 -10.19 -1.98 7.34
N ARG A 58 -10.32 -0.97 6.46
CA ARG A 58 -11.01 -1.11 5.17
C ARG A 58 -10.20 -1.98 4.22
N LEU A 59 -8.87 -1.80 4.18
CA LEU A 59 -7.99 -2.54 3.28
C LEU A 59 -7.85 -4.01 3.66
N LYS A 60 -7.78 -4.34 4.95
CA LYS A 60 -7.72 -5.74 5.41
C LYS A 60 -8.92 -6.53 4.91
N ARG A 61 -10.14 -5.99 5.01
CA ARG A 61 -11.36 -6.64 4.50
C ARG A 61 -11.33 -6.96 3.00
N LEU A 62 -10.56 -6.22 2.20
CA LEU A 62 -10.48 -6.39 0.74
C LEU A 62 -9.41 -7.39 0.30
N ILE A 63 -8.43 -7.67 1.16
CA ILE A 63 -7.28 -8.54 0.88
C ILE A 63 -7.46 -9.91 1.55
N THR A 64 -8.10 -9.95 2.71
CA THR A 64 -8.27 -11.18 3.46
C THR A 64 -9.35 -12.06 2.83
N LYS A 65 -9.08 -13.37 2.84
CA LYS A 65 -9.99 -14.45 2.45
C LYS A 65 -10.64 -15.01 3.71
#